data_AF-A0A520BNY7-F1
#
_entry.id   AF-A0A520BNY7-F1
#
_cell.length_a   1.000
_cell.length_b   1.000
_cell.length_c   1.000
_cell.angle_alpha   90.00
_cell.angle_beta   90.00
_cell.angle_gamma   90.00
#
_symmetry.space_group_name_H-M   'P 1'
#
loop_
_entity.id
_entity.type
_entity.pdbx_description
1 polymer ?
#
loop_
_entity_poly.entity_id
_entity_poly.type
_entity_poly.pdbx_seq_one_letter_code
_entity_poly.pdbx_strand_id
1 'polypeptide(L)'
;VTNSANASGAADAVVKSDKLQYETNILNALSRIPGVLVRNGMAIRASNRTVSITSSIPPPMLIIYDGVQFNQNQDPNFLSTVNPADIEGIEVLTSNYNTAVHGPDGYFGIIFITSKIGNSTYKNVKTNTIGLKNFGFSVTKDFYVPAYDNPKLTGKIKDVRSTIYWNPNVNTNVAGQASFSFYNAENPGLYRVTIEGMDTFGNIGRKVYTYEAK
;
A
#
# COMPACT_ATOMS: atom_id res chain seq x y z
N VAL A 1 12.05 -2.01 1.45
CA VAL A 1 13.38 -2.07 2.10
C VAL A 1 13.36 -1.15 3.30
N THR A 2 13.95 -1.55 4.44
CA THR A 2 13.92 -0.72 5.66
C THR A 2 14.66 0.60 5.40
N ASN A 3 14.07 1.74 5.76
CA ASN A 3 14.64 3.09 5.54
C ASN A 3 14.84 3.48 4.07
N SER A 4 14.11 2.86 3.15
CA SER A 4 14.14 3.28 1.75
C SER A 4 13.63 4.71 1.59
N ALA A 5 14.30 5.48 0.72
CA ALA A 5 13.85 6.80 0.28
C ALA A 5 12.64 6.73 -0.67
N ASN A 6 12.18 5.52 -1.02
CA ASN A 6 10.97 5.31 -1.80
C ASN A 6 9.71 5.64 -0.97
N ALA A 7 9.31 6.92 -1.01
CA ALA A 7 8.14 7.42 -0.28
C ALA A 7 6.80 6.80 -0.75
N SER A 8 6.75 6.20 -1.94
CA SER A 8 5.53 5.58 -2.46
C SER A 8 5.20 4.25 -1.78
N GLY A 9 6.20 3.58 -1.19
CA GLY A 9 6.06 2.23 -0.65
C GLY A 9 5.72 1.16 -1.69
N ALA A 10 5.65 1.52 -2.98
CA ALA A 10 5.38 0.65 -4.09
C ALA A 10 6.68 0.41 -4.87
N ALA A 11 6.97 -0.86 -5.17
CA ALA A 11 8.09 -1.25 -6.01
C ALA A 11 7.64 -2.45 -6.87
N ASP A 12 8.03 -2.45 -8.15
CA ASP A 12 7.72 -3.55 -9.06
C ASP A 12 8.62 -4.75 -8.81
N ALA A 13 9.85 -4.51 -8.35
CA ALA A 13 10.76 -5.54 -7.86
C ALA A 13 11.54 -5.05 -6.64
N VAL A 14 11.81 -5.97 -5.72
CA VAL A 14 12.59 -5.71 -4.49
C VAL A 14 13.63 -6.80 -4.31
N VAL A 15 14.88 -6.39 -4.11
CA VAL A 15 16.00 -7.26 -3.72
C VAL A 15 16.45 -6.83 -2.34
N LYS A 16 16.55 -7.78 -1.41
CA LYS A 16 17.01 -7.53 -0.03
C LYS A 16 18.47 -7.92 0.12
N SER A 17 19.07 -7.49 1.23
CA SER A 17 20.48 -7.71 1.58
C SER A 17 20.92 -9.18 1.55
N ASP A 18 20.03 -10.13 1.81
CA ASP A 18 20.27 -11.58 1.76
C ASP A 18 20.75 -12.07 0.38
N LYS A 19 20.27 -11.44 -0.69
CA LYS A 19 20.65 -11.74 -2.08
C LYS A 19 21.85 -10.94 -2.57
N LEU A 20 22.19 -9.85 -1.89
CA LEU A 20 23.26 -8.93 -2.28
C LEU A 20 24.60 -9.30 -1.65
N GLN A 21 24.60 -9.95 -0.50
CA GLN A 21 25.82 -10.32 0.23
C GLN A 21 26.80 -11.24 -0.54
N TYR A 22 26.31 -11.95 -1.56
CA TYR A 22 27.13 -12.86 -2.38
C TYR A 22 27.55 -12.24 -3.72
N GLU A 23 27.09 -11.03 -4.02
CA GLU A 23 27.39 -10.34 -5.27
C GLU A 23 28.70 -9.57 -5.11
N THR A 24 29.59 -9.69 -6.10
CA THR A 24 30.87 -8.97 -6.13
C THR A 24 30.73 -7.54 -6.59
N ASN A 25 29.65 -7.23 -7.31
CA ASN A 25 29.36 -5.90 -7.84
C ASN A 25 27.85 -5.69 -7.94
N ILE A 26 27.37 -4.48 -7.64
CA ILE A 26 25.94 -4.17 -7.69
C ILE A 26 25.37 -4.31 -9.11
N LEU A 27 26.17 -4.09 -10.15
CA LEU A 27 25.76 -4.25 -11.54
C LEU A 27 25.31 -5.70 -11.85
N ASN A 28 25.97 -6.69 -11.25
CA ASN A 28 25.56 -8.08 -11.39
C ASN A 28 24.20 -8.32 -10.71
N ALA A 29 24.01 -7.75 -9.51
CA ALA A 29 22.73 -7.80 -8.82
C ALA A 29 21.62 -7.15 -9.66
N LEU A 30 21.86 -5.96 -10.22
CA LEU A 30 20.91 -5.22 -11.05
C LEU A 30 20.51 -5.99 -12.32
N SER A 31 21.47 -6.65 -12.97
CA SER A 31 21.20 -7.45 -14.18
C SER A 31 20.25 -8.63 -13.96
N ARG A 32 20.09 -9.07 -12.71
CA ARG A 32 19.19 -10.16 -12.31
C ARG A 32 17.79 -9.67 -11.93
N ILE A 33 17.59 -8.36 -11.81
CA ILE A 33 16.30 -7.78 -11.44
C ILE A 33 15.40 -7.72 -12.68
N PRO A 34 14.19 -8.31 -12.64
CA PRO A 34 13.24 -8.18 -13.73
C PRO A 34 12.98 -6.71 -14.09
N GLY A 35 13.04 -6.37 -15.38
CA GLY A 35 12.82 -5.00 -15.85
C GLY A 35 14.09 -4.13 -15.88
N VAL A 36 15.24 -4.64 -15.44
CA VAL A 36 16.54 -3.94 -15.50
C VAL A 36 17.50 -4.70 -16.41
N LEU A 37 18.23 -3.95 -17.24
CA LEU A 37 19.37 -4.43 -18.01
C LEU A 37 20.58 -3.58 -17.65
N VAL A 38 21.76 -4.17 -17.65
CA VAL A 38 23.01 -3.44 -17.52
C VAL A 38 23.72 -3.43 -18.86
N ARG A 39 24.05 -2.24 -19.36
CA ARG A 39 24.78 -2.05 -20.63
C ARG A 39 25.80 -0.94 -20.45
N ASN A 40 27.07 -1.23 -20.78
CA ASN A 40 28.19 -0.30 -20.64
C ASN A 40 28.31 0.30 -19.22
N GLY A 41 28.10 -0.51 -18.18
CA GLY A 41 28.17 -0.06 -16.78
C GLY A 41 26.93 0.71 -16.28
N MET A 42 25.96 0.99 -17.15
CA MET A 42 24.74 1.70 -16.78
C MET A 42 23.54 0.77 -16.69
N ALA A 43 22.66 1.03 -15.72
CA ALA A 43 21.37 0.39 -15.60
C ALA A 43 20.34 1.08 -16.51
N ILE A 44 19.78 0.33 -17.44
CA ILE A 44 18.74 0.75 -18.39
C ILE A 44 17.51 -0.14 -18.21
N ARG A 45 16.34 0.34 -18.61
CA ARG A 45 15.11 -0.45 -18.50
C ARG A 45 15.01 -1.54 -19.56
N ALA A 46 14.71 -2.75 -19.12
CA ALA A 46 14.44 -3.92 -19.94
C ALA A 46 13.03 -3.83 -20.55
N SER A 47 12.84 -3.01 -21.58
CA SER A 47 11.57 -2.96 -22.32
C SER A 47 11.78 -3.01 -23.83
N ASN A 48 10.93 -3.77 -24.51
CA ASN A 48 10.88 -3.82 -25.98
C ASN A 48 10.38 -2.51 -26.61
N ARG A 49 9.98 -1.52 -25.78
CA ARG A 49 9.47 -0.20 -26.19
C ARG A 49 10.44 0.93 -25.92
N THR A 50 11.66 0.65 -25.45
CA THR A 50 12.67 1.68 -25.23
C THR A 50 13.38 2.00 -26.56
N VAL A 51 12.63 2.53 -27.52
CA VAL A 51 13.18 3.08 -28.76
C VAL A 51 13.33 4.59 -28.53
N SER A 52 14.56 5.04 -28.34
CA SER A 52 14.85 6.47 -28.45
C SER A 52 14.80 6.84 -29.93
N ILE A 53 14.03 7.87 -30.28
CA ILE A 53 13.92 8.38 -31.66
C ILE A 53 15.24 9.05 -32.09
N THR A 54 16.08 9.44 -31.14
CA THR A 54 17.30 10.24 -31.35
C THR A 54 18.59 9.47 -31.08
N SER A 55 18.52 8.28 -30.46
CA SER A 55 19.70 7.48 -30.11
C SER A 55 19.42 5.98 -30.18
N SER A 56 20.39 5.20 -30.64
CA SER A 56 20.34 3.72 -30.63
C SER A 56 20.54 3.10 -29.25
N ILE A 57 20.73 3.93 -28.21
CA ILE A 57 20.89 3.53 -26.81
C ILE A 57 19.77 4.18 -25.99
N PRO A 58 18.92 3.38 -25.31
CA PRO A 58 17.97 3.82 -24.31
C PRO A 58 18.61 4.72 -23.24
N PRO A 59 17.98 5.83 -22.82
CA PRO A 59 18.43 6.58 -21.66
C PRO A 59 18.50 5.69 -20.40
N PRO A 60 19.49 5.92 -19.52
CA PRO A 60 19.61 5.18 -18.28
C PRO A 60 18.44 5.44 -17.33
N MET A 61 18.18 4.49 -16.44
CA MET A 61 17.23 4.65 -15.35
C MET A 61 17.76 5.68 -14.34
N LEU A 62 16.86 6.37 -13.64
CA LEU A 62 17.25 7.25 -12.54
C LEU A 62 17.71 6.42 -11.35
N ILE A 63 18.90 6.70 -10.82
CA ILE A 63 19.40 6.09 -9.60
C ILE A 63 19.11 7.03 -8.43
N ILE A 64 18.56 6.50 -7.34
CA ILE A 64 18.40 7.22 -6.08
C ILE A 64 19.09 6.41 -4.99
N TYR A 65 20.25 6.90 -4.53
CA TYR A 65 21.04 6.28 -3.47
C TYR A 65 20.83 7.04 -2.17
N ASP A 66 20.23 6.40 -1.18
CA ASP A 66 19.89 7.01 0.13
C ASP A 66 19.17 8.36 0.03
N GLY A 67 18.32 8.51 -0.99
CA GLY A 67 17.53 9.73 -1.25
C GLY A 67 18.23 10.77 -2.13
N VAL A 68 19.51 10.57 -2.48
CA VAL A 68 20.25 11.43 -3.40
C VAL A 68 20.12 10.89 -4.82
N GLN A 69 19.75 11.76 -5.77
CA GLN A 69 19.64 11.39 -7.18
C GLN A 69 21.01 11.37 -7.85
N PHE A 70 21.27 10.31 -8.61
CA PHE A 70 22.48 10.14 -9.40
C PHE A 70 22.13 9.99 -10.88
N ASN A 71 22.71 10.87 -11.69
CA ASN A 71 22.61 10.82 -13.14
C ASN A 71 23.76 9.98 -13.70
N GLN A 72 23.44 8.79 -14.22
CA GLN A 72 24.43 7.85 -14.75
C GLN A 72 25.21 8.41 -15.96
N ASN A 73 24.70 9.42 -16.67
CA ASN A 73 25.45 10.04 -17.76
C ASN A 73 26.56 10.97 -17.25
N GLN A 74 26.38 11.55 -16.06
CA GLN A 74 27.37 12.43 -15.44
C GLN A 74 28.41 11.62 -14.65
N ASP A 75 27.96 10.55 -14.00
CA ASP A 75 28.83 9.62 -13.28
C ASP A 75 28.51 8.16 -13.68
N PRO A 76 29.10 7.67 -14.79
CA PRO A 76 28.84 6.33 -15.30
C PRO A 76 29.49 5.22 -14.46
N ASN A 77 30.46 5.56 -13.62
CA ASN A 77 31.20 4.59 -12.82
C ASN A 77 30.65 4.47 -11.40
N PHE A 78 29.79 5.39 -10.95
CA PHE A 78 29.19 5.38 -9.61
C PHE A 78 28.76 3.98 -9.16
N LEU A 79 27.90 3.31 -9.94
CA LEU A 79 27.39 1.98 -9.59
C LEU A 79 28.51 0.94 -9.42
N SER A 80 29.59 1.02 -10.20
CA SER A 80 30.72 0.09 -10.06
C SER A 80 31.51 0.26 -8.77
N THR A 81 31.41 1.44 -8.13
CA THR A 81 32.10 1.74 -6.85
C THR A 81 31.28 1.33 -5.62
N VAL A 82 29.99 1.06 -5.79
CA VAL A 82 29.09 0.68 -4.71
C VAL A 82 29.30 -0.80 -4.36
N ASN A 83 29.69 -1.06 -3.11
CA ASN A 83 29.88 -2.41 -2.58
C ASN A 83 28.51 -3.05 -2.21
N PRO A 84 28.13 -4.19 -2.80
CA PRO A 84 26.86 -4.87 -2.47
C PRO A 84 26.72 -5.26 -1.00
N ALA A 85 27.83 -5.51 -0.30
CA ALA A 85 27.81 -5.87 1.11
C ALA A 85 27.26 -4.74 2.00
N ASP A 86 27.36 -3.49 1.55
CA ASP A 86 26.92 -2.30 2.27
C ASP A 86 25.48 -1.90 1.93
N ILE A 87 24.76 -2.70 1.13
CA ILE A 87 23.40 -2.40 0.66
C ILE A 87 22.37 -3.23 1.44
N GLU A 88 21.37 -2.54 2.01
CA GLU A 88 20.25 -3.14 2.73
C GLU A 88 19.19 -3.68 1.76
N GLY A 89 19.01 -2.97 0.65
CA GLY A 89 18.19 -3.47 -0.44
C GLY A 89 18.10 -2.52 -1.62
N ILE A 90 17.54 -3.04 -2.70
CA ILE A 90 17.32 -2.36 -3.97
C ILE A 90 15.84 -2.47 -4.31
N GLU A 91 15.22 -1.36 -4.67
CA GLU A 91 13.83 -1.31 -5.11
C GLU A 91 13.77 -0.73 -6.52
N VAL A 92 13.07 -1.41 -7.42
CA VAL A 92 12.98 -1.04 -8.82
C VAL A 92 11.55 -0.69 -9.18
N LEU A 93 11.40 0.49 -9.79
CA LEU A 93 10.14 1.00 -10.31
C LEU A 93 10.26 1.13 -11.83
N THR A 94 9.42 0.41 -12.55
CA THR A 94 9.27 0.45 -14.01
C THR A 94 7.85 0.85 -14.44
N SER A 95 6.86 0.71 -13.56
CA SER A 95 5.48 1.10 -13.81
C SER A 95 5.34 2.62 -13.87
N ASN A 96 4.76 3.14 -14.96
CA ASN A 96 4.62 4.59 -15.20
C ASN A 96 3.87 5.33 -14.07
N TYR A 97 2.96 4.65 -13.37
CA TYR A 97 2.25 5.20 -12.21
C TYR A 97 3.20 5.52 -11.06
N ASN A 98 4.18 4.64 -10.80
CA ASN A 98 5.13 4.80 -9.69
C ASN A 98 6.27 5.76 -10.06
N THR A 99 6.62 5.88 -11.34
CA THR A 99 7.76 6.70 -11.78
C THR A 99 7.42 8.17 -12.03
N ALA A 100 6.14 8.48 -12.31
CA ALA A 100 5.68 9.84 -12.60
C ALA A 100 5.97 10.84 -11.47
N VAL A 101 6.06 10.38 -10.22
CA VAL A 101 6.34 11.24 -9.05
C VAL A 101 7.75 11.84 -9.05
N HIS A 102 8.66 11.30 -9.87
CA HIS A 102 10.04 11.80 -10.02
C HIS A 102 10.28 12.59 -11.31
N GLY A 103 9.20 13.01 -12.00
CA GLY A 103 9.30 13.85 -13.18
C GLY A 103 9.92 13.15 -14.40
N PRO A 104 10.43 13.92 -15.38
CA PRO A 104 10.94 13.38 -16.64
C PRO A 104 12.09 12.38 -16.48
N ASP A 105 12.95 12.58 -15.48
CA ASP A 105 14.11 11.71 -15.24
C ASP A 105 13.70 10.30 -14.76
N GLY A 106 12.55 10.19 -14.08
CA GLY A 106 11.99 8.92 -13.68
C GLY A 106 11.31 8.14 -14.81
N TYR A 107 11.06 8.76 -15.98
CA TYR A 107 10.26 8.16 -17.06
C TYR A 107 10.76 6.79 -17.52
N PHE A 108 12.08 6.64 -17.62
CA PHE A 108 12.71 5.39 -18.04
C PHE A 108 12.82 4.35 -16.93
N GLY A 109 12.35 4.65 -15.72
CA GLY A 109 12.43 3.78 -14.55
C GLY A 109 13.36 4.33 -13.49
N ILE A 110 13.16 3.86 -12.26
CA ILE A 110 13.87 4.35 -11.08
C ILE A 110 14.39 3.15 -10.30
N ILE A 111 15.64 3.27 -9.83
CA ILE A 111 16.27 2.29 -8.95
C ILE A 111 16.62 3.01 -7.65
N PHE A 112 15.95 2.62 -6.57
CA PHE A 112 16.33 3.01 -5.23
C PHE A 112 17.36 2.02 -4.69
N ILE A 113 18.46 2.55 -4.18
CA ILE A 113 19.49 1.80 -3.48
C ILE A 113 19.51 2.34 -2.05
N THR A 114 19.27 1.46 -1.08
CA THR A 114 19.32 1.81 0.35
C THR A 114 20.53 1.14 0.97
N SER A 115 21.42 1.93 1.58
CA SER A 115 22.57 1.40 2.30
C SER A 115 22.18 0.78 3.64
N LYS A 116 23.01 -0.15 4.13
CA LYS A 116 22.93 -0.68 5.48
C LYS A 116 23.35 0.42 6.44
N ILE A 117 22.45 0.76 7.33
CA ILE A 117 22.78 1.61 8.45
C ILE A 117 23.43 0.71 9.51
N GLY A 118 24.73 0.88 9.74
CA GLY A 118 25.40 0.25 10.89
C GLY A 118 24.68 0.60 12.19
N ASN A 119 24.75 -0.25 13.22
CA ASN A 119 23.97 -0.32 14.46
C ASN A 119 23.68 1.02 15.18
N SER A 120 22.95 1.89 14.51
CA SER A 120 22.62 3.23 14.93
C SER A 120 21.12 3.30 14.95
N THR A 121 20.61 3.21 16.16
CA THR A 121 19.22 3.38 16.53
C THR A 121 18.78 4.79 16.14
N TYR A 122 18.38 5.00 14.89
CA TYR A 122 17.78 6.28 14.51
C TYR A 122 16.27 6.24 14.69
N LYS A 123 15.86 7.10 15.60
CA LYS A 123 14.51 7.61 15.82
C LYS A 123 13.80 7.69 14.48
N ASN A 124 12.66 6.99 14.38
CA ASN A 124 11.64 7.24 13.36
C ASN A 124 11.66 8.73 13.00
N VAL A 125 12.19 9.07 11.83
CA VAL A 125 12.05 10.43 11.31
C VAL A 125 10.55 10.54 11.10
N LYS A 126 9.87 11.17 12.05
CA LYS A 126 8.46 11.51 11.92
C LYS A 126 8.39 12.58 10.84
N THR A 127 8.45 12.14 9.59
CA THR A 127 7.91 12.94 8.50
C THR A 127 6.45 13.18 8.89
N ASN A 128 6.02 14.44 8.97
CA ASN A 128 4.61 14.82 9.19
C ASN A 128 3.74 14.43 7.98
N THR A 129 4.00 13.25 7.43
CA THR A 129 3.44 12.71 6.21
C THR A 129 2.73 11.44 6.64
N ILE A 130 1.41 11.50 6.62
CA ILE A 130 0.59 10.33 6.88
C ILE A 130 0.64 9.47 5.61
N GLY A 131 1.10 8.23 5.73
CA GLY A 131 0.99 7.25 4.66
C GLY A 131 -0.48 6.87 4.48
N LEU A 132 -1.20 7.59 3.63
CA LEU A 132 -2.57 7.24 3.26
C LEU A 132 -2.53 5.98 2.40
N LYS A 133 -2.69 4.82 3.04
CA LYS A 133 -3.02 3.59 2.33
C LYS A 133 -4.47 3.70 1.90
N ASN A 134 -4.69 4.19 0.67
CA ASN A 134 -6.02 4.24 0.07
C ASN A 134 -6.55 2.80 -0.03
N PHE A 135 -7.48 2.44 0.85
CA PHE A 135 -8.32 1.28 0.63
C PHE A 135 -9.11 1.59 -0.64
N GLY A 136 -8.81 0.88 -1.74
CA GLY A 136 -9.52 1.04 -3.01
C GLY A 136 -11.00 0.64 -2.87
N PHE A 137 -11.66 0.43 -4.01
CA PHE A 137 -13.04 -0.07 -4.02
C PHE A 137 -13.10 -1.45 -3.37
N SER A 138 -13.61 -1.53 -2.13
CA SER A 138 -13.97 -2.78 -1.50
C SER A 138 -15.30 -3.24 -2.07
N VAL A 139 -15.42 -4.53 -2.36
CA VAL A 139 -16.73 -5.13 -2.63
C VAL A 139 -17.63 -4.83 -1.43
N THR A 140 -18.85 -4.33 -1.69
CA THR A 140 -19.86 -4.14 -0.65
C THR A 140 -20.09 -5.47 0.03
N LYS A 141 -19.72 -5.56 1.31
CA LYS A 141 -19.98 -6.74 2.12
C LYS A 141 -21.12 -6.42 3.06
N ASP A 142 -22.19 -7.20 2.97
CA ASP A 142 -23.28 -7.10 3.92
C ASP A 142 -22.79 -7.44 5.33
N PHE A 143 -23.40 -6.79 6.32
CA PHE A 143 -23.07 -7.07 7.70
C PHE A 143 -23.49 -8.50 8.04
N TYR A 144 -22.53 -9.29 8.55
CA TYR A 144 -22.78 -10.70 8.86
C TYR A 144 -23.77 -10.84 10.02
N VAL A 145 -24.83 -11.64 9.80
CA VAL A 145 -25.80 -12.03 10.83
C VAL A 145 -25.75 -13.56 10.97
N PRO A 146 -25.44 -14.11 12.15
CA PRO A 146 -25.53 -15.54 12.41
C PRO A 146 -26.93 -16.08 12.12
N ALA A 147 -27.01 -17.32 11.64
CA ALA A 147 -28.28 -18.00 11.39
C ALA A 147 -28.90 -18.50 12.71
N TYR A 148 -29.50 -17.59 13.48
CA TYR A 148 -30.15 -17.91 14.77
C TYR A 148 -31.38 -18.80 14.63
N ASP A 149 -32.00 -18.79 13.45
CA ASP A 149 -33.16 -19.58 13.06
C ASP A 149 -32.83 -21.05 12.75
N ASN A 150 -31.55 -21.40 12.57
CA ASN A 150 -31.12 -22.75 12.26
C ASN A 150 -30.81 -23.55 13.54
N PRO A 151 -31.68 -24.52 13.94
CA PRO A 151 -31.53 -25.25 15.20
C PRO A 151 -30.23 -26.07 15.29
N LYS A 152 -29.56 -26.34 14.16
CA LYS A 152 -28.28 -27.06 14.14
C LYS A 152 -27.09 -26.19 14.57
N LEU A 153 -27.25 -24.87 14.52
CA LEU A 153 -26.24 -23.84 14.80
C LEU A 153 -26.55 -23.06 16.08
N THR A 154 -27.83 -22.89 16.43
CA THR A 154 -28.30 -22.23 17.65
C THR A 154 -27.67 -22.89 18.89
N GLY A 155 -26.98 -22.10 19.73
CA GLY A 155 -26.37 -22.53 20.99
C GLY A 155 -25.00 -23.23 20.89
N LYS A 156 -24.45 -23.44 19.68
CA LYS A 156 -23.08 -23.99 19.53
C LYS A 156 -21.99 -22.94 19.50
N ILE A 157 -22.33 -21.71 19.12
CA ILE A 157 -21.41 -20.60 19.01
C ILE A 157 -21.98 -19.45 19.83
N LYS A 158 -21.29 -19.10 20.92
CA LYS A 158 -21.63 -17.94 21.75
C LYS A 158 -21.45 -16.67 20.94
N ASP A 159 -22.53 -15.90 20.73
CA ASP A 159 -22.42 -14.59 20.10
C ASP A 159 -21.98 -13.52 21.11
N VAL A 160 -20.75 -13.04 20.97
CA VAL A 160 -20.14 -12.01 21.82
C VAL A 160 -19.83 -10.72 21.06
N ARG A 161 -20.43 -10.51 19.89
CA ARG A 161 -20.16 -9.32 19.07
C ARG A 161 -20.66 -8.05 19.76
N SER A 162 -19.90 -6.96 19.61
CA SER A 162 -20.28 -5.63 20.10
C SER A 162 -21.24 -4.89 19.17
N THR A 163 -21.11 -5.12 17.85
CA THR A 163 -22.08 -4.65 16.84
C THR A 163 -22.95 -5.83 16.45
N ILE A 164 -24.26 -5.66 16.62
CA ILE A 164 -25.24 -6.74 16.49
C ILE A 164 -25.93 -6.69 15.13
N TYR A 165 -26.22 -5.48 14.68
CA TYR A 165 -26.92 -5.19 13.45
C TYR A 165 -26.34 -3.91 12.85
N TRP A 166 -26.09 -3.93 11.55
CA TRP A 166 -25.72 -2.76 10.78
C TRP A 166 -26.38 -2.86 9.40
N ASN A 167 -27.18 -1.86 9.05
CA ASN A 167 -27.78 -1.74 7.73
C ASN A 167 -27.68 -0.27 7.27
N PRO A 168 -26.84 0.02 6.28
CA PRO A 168 -26.66 1.38 5.76
C PRO A 168 -27.81 1.82 4.84
N ASN A 169 -28.70 0.91 4.42
CA ASN A 169 -29.75 1.15 3.44
C ASN A 169 -31.12 0.90 4.05
N VAL A 170 -31.59 1.86 4.84
CA VAL A 170 -32.94 1.87 5.41
C VAL A 170 -33.72 3.01 4.79
N ASN A 171 -34.62 2.69 3.85
CA ASN A 171 -35.47 3.66 3.21
C ASN A 171 -36.79 3.82 3.96
N THR A 172 -37.22 5.06 4.16
CA THR A 172 -38.53 5.38 4.74
C THR A 172 -39.63 5.33 3.68
N ASN A 173 -40.86 5.07 4.12
CA ASN A 173 -42.04 5.18 3.28
C ASN A 173 -42.45 6.66 3.07
N VAL A 174 -43.51 6.89 2.30
CA VAL A 174 -44.07 8.25 2.04
C VAL A 174 -44.49 9.00 3.30
N ALA A 175 -44.75 8.29 4.41
CA ALA A 175 -45.07 8.86 5.71
C ALA A 175 -43.82 9.08 6.60
N GLY A 176 -42.61 8.86 6.07
CA GLY A 176 -41.35 9.02 6.79
C GLY A 176 -41.03 7.89 7.79
N GLN A 177 -41.71 6.74 7.69
CA GLN A 177 -41.55 5.62 8.62
C GLN A 177 -40.71 4.50 8.00
N ALA A 178 -39.87 3.86 8.81
CA ALA A 178 -39.13 2.66 8.46
C ALA A 178 -39.24 1.64 9.60
N SER A 179 -39.11 0.36 9.28
CA SER A 179 -39.14 -0.73 10.26
C SER A 179 -38.11 -1.79 9.90
N PHE A 180 -37.44 -2.33 10.90
CA PHE A 180 -36.46 -3.39 10.78
C PHE A 180 -36.45 -4.23 12.05
N SER A 181 -35.97 -5.46 11.95
CA SER A 181 -35.86 -6.41 13.06
C SER A 181 -34.47 -7.04 13.07
N PHE A 182 -33.98 -7.37 14.26
CA PHE A 182 -32.69 -8.02 14.43
C PHE A 182 -32.70 -8.89 15.70
N TYR A 183 -31.74 -9.81 15.80
CA TYR A 183 -31.54 -10.66 16.97
C TYR A 183 -30.54 -10.02 17.93
N ASN A 184 -30.72 -10.19 19.25
CA ASN A 184 -29.71 -9.78 20.23
C ASN A 184 -28.57 -10.80 20.33
N ALA A 185 -27.40 -10.36 20.80
CA ALA A 185 -26.33 -11.28 21.22
C ALA A 185 -26.66 -11.93 22.57
N GLU A 186 -25.88 -12.93 22.96
CA GLU A 186 -26.08 -13.68 24.21
C GLU A 186 -25.61 -12.91 25.46
N ASN A 187 -24.96 -11.76 25.30
CA ASN A 187 -24.50 -10.96 26.44
C ASN A 187 -25.64 -10.06 26.94
N PRO A 188 -26.15 -10.24 28.17
CA PRO A 188 -27.12 -9.33 28.76
C PRO A 188 -26.46 -7.96 29.03
N GLY A 189 -27.25 -6.90 29.00
CA GLY A 189 -26.79 -5.56 29.33
C GLY A 189 -27.51 -4.44 28.57
N LEU A 190 -26.89 -3.25 28.58
CA LEU A 190 -27.39 -2.07 27.89
C LEU A 190 -26.92 -2.03 26.44
N TYR A 191 -27.89 -2.09 25.52
CA TYR A 191 -27.68 -2.01 24.09
C TYR A 191 -27.98 -0.59 23.63
N ARG A 192 -27.16 -0.09 22.69
CA ARG A 192 -27.29 1.23 22.10
C ARG A 192 -27.62 1.10 20.62
N VAL A 193 -28.75 1.66 20.22
CA VAL A 193 -29.17 1.83 18.83
C VAL A 193 -28.83 3.26 18.42
N THR A 194 -28.08 3.41 17.32
CA THR A 194 -27.80 4.71 16.71
C THR A 194 -28.38 4.69 15.31
N ILE A 195 -29.22 5.67 15.01
CA ILE A 195 -29.86 5.86 13.71
C ILE A 195 -29.36 7.19 13.18
N GLU A 196 -28.73 7.16 12.01
CA GLU A 196 -28.17 8.31 11.32
C GLU A 196 -28.65 8.26 9.86
N GLY A 197 -28.93 9.43 9.28
CA GLY A 197 -29.43 9.50 7.92
C GLY A 197 -29.58 10.93 7.43
N MET A 198 -30.10 11.06 6.22
CA MET A 198 -30.33 12.32 5.54
C MET A 198 -31.67 12.28 4.82
N ASP A 199 -32.39 13.39 4.78
CA ASP A 199 -33.62 13.51 3.97
C ASP A 199 -33.31 13.84 2.50
N THR A 200 -34.34 13.92 1.66
CA THR A 200 -34.20 14.24 0.23
C THR A 200 -33.66 15.64 -0.05
N PHE A 201 -33.65 16.52 0.95
CA PHE A 201 -33.18 17.91 0.84
C PHE A 201 -31.76 18.09 1.40
N GLY A 202 -31.14 17.03 1.90
CA GLY A 202 -29.78 17.08 2.44
C GLY A 202 -29.71 17.34 3.95
N ASN A 203 -30.84 17.38 4.67
CA ASN A 203 -30.83 17.60 6.11
C ASN A 203 -30.41 16.33 6.84
N ILE A 204 -29.42 16.44 7.71
CA ILE A 204 -28.87 15.30 8.47
C ILE A 204 -29.67 15.11 9.76
N GLY A 205 -30.03 13.86 10.05
CA GLY A 205 -30.69 13.44 11.28
C GLY A 205 -29.86 12.40 12.03
N ARG A 206 -29.87 12.50 13.36
CA ARG A 206 -29.27 11.50 14.26
C ARG A 206 -30.17 11.28 15.47
N LYS A 207 -30.38 10.02 15.83
CA LYS A 207 -31.07 9.62 17.05
C LYS A 207 -30.36 8.46 17.71
N VAL A 208 -30.18 8.55 19.02
CA VAL A 208 -29.62 7.48 19.85
C VAL A 208 -30.69 7.01 20.82
N TYR A 209 -30.85 5.70 20.90
CA TYR A 209 -31.77 5.03 21.81
C TYR A 209 -31.02 3.91 22.53
N THR A 210 -31.39 3.64 23.78
CA THR A 210 -30.80 2.57 24.57
C THR A 210 -31.90 1.71 25.15
N TYR A 211 -31.70 0.40 25.15
CA TYR A 211 -32.59 -0.57 25.79
C TYR A 211 -31.77 -1.64 26.51
N GLU A 212 -32.38 -2.30 27.49
CA GLU A 212 -31.78 -3.40 28.22
C GLU A 212 -32.19 -4.73 27.58
N ALA A 213 -31.21 -5.53 27.18
CA ALA A 213 -31.43 -6.92 26.80
C ALA A 213 -31.14 -7.81 28.01
N LYS A 214 -32.13 -8.62 28.38
CA LYS A 214 -32.06 -9.57 29.50
C LYS A 214 -31.70 -10.95 29.01
#